data_AF-A0A956JV05-F1
#
_entry.id   AF-A0A956JV05-F1
#
_cell.length_a   1.000
_cell.length_b   1.000
_cell.length_c   1.000
_cell.angle_alpha   90.00
_cell.angle_beta   90.00
_cell.angle_gamma   90.00
#
_symmetry.space_group_name_H-M   'P 1'
#
loop_
_entity.id
_entity.type
_entity.pdbx_description
1 polymer ?
#
loop_
_entity_poly.entity_id
_entity_poly.type
_entity_poly.pdbx_seq_one_letter_code
_entity_poly.pdbx_strand_id
1 'polypeptide(L)'
;MTKQLRFDDHGAFHKQVLRVTLAGAALGLIGHITALIINPRASVAVSLAQLAITAAALAFAAKPFKRSELFSTLPLGLGLALLGTLCMHALSTATHAYPWFGLGVYGLTVGIIAGRDLKGYQRFALPLATALTMVLATWVDRTFAARLPLTDYVPGFVAAPLRGAVFGFLVSIGLVVRQLRLARDPVLVEYDRIKDDLAGEMGELTAGAIVTYERINEALRDRSANRSADEPELTRGVETLMLKVLALGKRWQEVEREASRTSAAALSGRVDELDAKVAAATDPVARRQYEMARDALRSQLKYVTGIATSRERVLARVHGYLAVLERVHLAVLNHQGADTAKFSDELSPLLESIDDMGAEMDIASAALAEVAEVTLGESIPTAPTDAPLEGPPTRAEMKAQHKRAAEEIAPTSSEDKIPAEGSNDGEAELMKSAFN
;
A
#
# COMPACT_ATOMS: atom_id res chain seq x y z
N MET A 1 -17.26 3.40 5.64
CA MET A 1 -16.47 3.08 4.43
C MET A 1 -17.37 2.67 3.27
N THR A 2 -17.71 3.63 2.42
CA THR A 2 -18.41 3.37 1.16
C THR A 2 -17.40 2.82 0.15
N LYS A 3 -17.35 1.49 0.03
CA LYS A 3 -16.59 0.83 -1.04
C LYS A 3 -17.21 1.21 -2.37
N GLN A 4 -16.55 2.08 -3.12
CA GLN A 4 -17.02 2.42 -4.46
C GLN A 4 -16.51 1.41 -5.49
N LEU A 5 -17.44 0.90 -6.27
CA LEU A 5 -17.15 0.10 -7.46
C LEU A 5 -16.89 1.08 -8.61
N ARG A 6 -15.64 1.16 -9.07
CA ARG A 6 -15.28 1.97 -10.24
C ARG A 6 -14.93 1.05 -11.40
N PHE A 7 -15.36 1.44 -12.59
CA PHE A 7 -14.82 0.88 -13.83
C PHE A 7 -13.47 1.51 -14.10
N ASP A 8 -12.44 0.70 -14.28
CA ASP A 8 -11.09 1.20 -14.59
C ASP A 8 -10.99 1.77 -16.01
N ASP A 9 -11.58 1.08 -16.99
CA ASP A 9 -11.48 1.42 -18.40
C ASP A 9 -12.70 0.89 -19.16
N HIS A 10 -13.66 1.79 -19.44
CA HIS A 10 -14.84 1.48 -20.26
C HIS A 10 -14.46 1.04 -21.68
N GLY A 11 -13.40 1.60 -22.25
CA GLY A 11 -12.92 1.25 -23.59
C GLY A 11 -12.34 -0.17 -23.64
N ALA A 12 -11.56 -0.56 -22.64
CA ALA A 12 -11.07 -1.93 -22.51
C ALA A 12 -12.22 -2.92 -22.32
N PHE A 13 -13.23 -2.55 -21.53
CA PHE A 13 -14.44 -3.35 -21.37
C PHE A 13 -15.16 -3.59 -22.71
N HIS A 14 -15.44 -2.54 -23.48
CA HIS A 14 -16.10 -2.69 -24.79
C HIS A 14 -15.28 -3.54 -25.77
N LYS A 15 -13.95 -3.34 -25.81
CA LYS A 15 -13.05 -4.17 -26.62
C LYS A 15 -13.07 -5.63 -26.17
N GLN A 16 -13.15 -5.88 -24.87
CA GLN A 16 -13.22 -7.23 -24.32
C GLN A 16 -14.55 -7.91 -24.66
N VAL A 17 -15.68 -7.23 -24.47
CA VAL A 17 -17.01 -7.74 -24.85
C VAL A 17 -17.04 -8.07 -26.34
N LEU A 18 -16.55 -7.17 -27.19
CA LEU A 18 -16.49 -7.38 -28.63
C LEU A 18 -15.64 -8.61 -28.99
N ARG A 19 -14.45 -8.75 -28.40
CA ARG A 19 -13.55 -9.89 -28.66
C ARG A 19 -14.17 -11.22 -28.23
N VAL A 20 -14.75 -11.28 -27.03
CA VAL A 20 -15.34 -12.53 -26.52
C VAL A 20 -16.61 -12.89 -27.31
N THR A 21 -17.38 -11.90 -27.75
CA THR A 21 -18.54 -12.09 -28.65
C THR A 21 -18.09 -12.63 -30.01
N LEU A 22 -17.09 -12.02 -30.64
CA LEU A 22 -16.53 -12.48 -31.92
C LEU A 22 -15.88 -13.87 -31.80
N ALA A 23 -15.20 -14.15 -30.69
CA ALA A 23 -14.65 -15.47 -30.41
C ALA A 23 -15.78 -16.51 -30.27
N GLY A 24 -16.84 -16.18 -29.55
CA GLY A 24 -18.05 -17.01 -29.46
C GLY A 24 -18.63 -17.30 -30.84
N ALA A 25 -18.76 -16.28 -31.70
CA ALA A 25 -19.25 -16.44 -33.06
C ALA A 25 -18.38 -17.38 -33.91
N ALA A 26 -17.06 -17.19 -33.86
CA ALA A 26 -16.11 -18.05 -34.55
C ALA A 26 -16.18 -19.51 -34.05
N LEU A 27 -16.29 -19.71 -32.73
CA LEU A 27 -16.42 -21.02 -32.12
C LEU A 27 -17.74 -21.71 -32.50
N GLY A 28 -18.84 -20.96 -32.60
CA GLY A 28 -20.12 -21.47 -33.10
C GLY A 28 -20.00 -21.97 -34.55
N LEU A 29 -19.35 -21.20 -35.43
CA LEU A 29 -19.11 -21.60 -36.81
C LEU A 29 -18.21 -22.83 -36.93
N ILE A 30 -17.11 -22.87 -36.17
CA ILE A 30 -16.19 -24.02 -36.12
C ILE A 30 -16.93 -25.27 -35.62
N GLY A 31 -17.76 -25.13 -34.60
CA GLY A 31 -18.60 -26.22 -34.08
C GLY A 31 -19.54 -26.77 -35.15
N HIS A 32 -20.19 -25.89 -35.92
CA HIS A 32 -21.05 -26.27 -37.03
C HIS A 32 -20.30 -27.01 -38.15
N ILE A 33 -19.16 -26.47 -38.61
CA ILE A 33 -18.32 -27.12 -39.63
C ILE A 33 -17.86 -28.51 -39.15
N THR A 34 -17.44 -28.60 -37.88
CA THR A 34 -16.96 -29.88 -37.34
C THR A 34 -18.09 -30.90 -37.24
N ALA A 35 -19.31 -30.47 -36.88
CA ALA A 35 -20.49 -31.34 -36.87
C ALA A 35 -20.82 -31.88 -38.27
N LEU A 36 -20.61 -31.09 -39.32
CA LEU A 36 -20.79 -31.54 -40.72
C LEU A 36 -19.75 -32.59 -41.14
N ILE A 37 -18.50 -32.47 -40.67
CA ILE A 37 -17.39 -33.35 -41.06
C ILE A 37 -17.41 -34.69 -40.32
N ILE A 38 -17.60 -34.67 -38.99
CA ILE A 38 -17.35 -35.84 -38.16
C ILE A 38 -18.47 -36.87 -38.26
N ASN A 39 -19.75 -36.47 -38.18
CA ASN A 39 -20.88 -37.35 -38.47
C ASN A 39 -22.22 -36.57 -38.45
N PRO A 40 -22.97 -36.45 -39.55
CA PRO A 40 -24.26 -35.75 -39.55
C PRO A 40 -25.35 -36.46 -38.72
N ARG A 41 -25.13 -37.73 -38.33
CA ARG A 41 -26.07 -38.53 -37.52
C ARG A 41 -25.62 -38.75 -36.07
N ALA A 42 -24.38 -38.46 -35.72
CA ALA A 42 -23.97 -38.52 -34.31
C ALA A 42 -24.43 -37.23 -33.63
N SER A 43 -25.44 -37.33 -32.78
CA SER A 43 -25.91 -36.25 -31.92
C SER A 43 -24.73 -35.71 -31.11
N VAL A 44 -24.16 -34.58 -31.55
CA VAL A 44 -23.38 -33.58 -30.82
C VAL A 44 -22.66 -34.13 -29.58
N ALA A 45 -21.86 -35.19 -29.74
CA ALA A 45 -20.87 -35.56 -28.75
C ALA A 45 -19.71 -34.57 -28.96
N VAL A 46 -19.87 -33.36 -28.41
CA VAL A 46 -18.80 -32.35 -28.43
C VAL A 46 -17.58 -33.02 -27.83
N SER A 47 -16.52 -33.18 -28.62
CA SER A 47 -15.33 -33.86 -28.13
C SER A 47 -14.73 -33.05 -26.98
N LEU A 48 -14.14 -33.72 -25.99
CA LEU A 48 -13.45 -33.03 -24.89
C LEU A 48 -12.39 -32.05 -25.42
N ALA A 49 -11.78 -32.34 -26.57
CA ALA A 49 -10.87 -31.44 -27.26
C ALA A 49 -11.56 -30.13 -27.69
N GLN A 50 -12.78 -30.18 -28.25
CA GLN A 50 -13.51 -28.98 -28.66
C GLN A 50 -13.92 -28.11 -27.48
N LEU A 51 -14.34 -28.72 -26.36
CA LEU A 51 -14.67 -28.02 -25.12
C LEU A 51 -13.42 -27.37 -24.50
N ALA A 52 -12.27 -28.03 -24.55
CA ALA A 52 -11.02 -27.44 -24.07
C ALA A 52 -10.56 -26.27 -24.97
N ILE A 53 -10.69 -26.41 -26.30
CA ILE A 53 -10.36 -25.35 -27.26
C ILE A 53 -11.28 -24.14 -27.08
N THR A 54 -12.58 -24.35 -26.87
CA THR A 54 -13.53 -23.26 -26.61
C THR A 54 -13.21 -22.52 -25.32
N ALA A 55 -12.88 -23.24 -24.23
CA ALA A 55 -12.51 -22.62 -22.95
C ALA A 55 -11.25 -21.79 -23.09
N ALA A 56 -10.23 -22.36 -23.74
CA ALA A 56 -8.98 -21.69 -24.03
C ALA A 56 -9.26 -20.44 -24.88
N ALA A 57 -9.97 -20.56 -26.01
CA ALA A 57 -10.25 -19.45 -26.92
C ALA A 57 -11.03 -18.31 -26.25
N LEU A 58 -12.03 -18.61 -25.42
CA LEU A 58 -12.78 -17.60 -24.66
C LEU A 58 -11.88 -16.91 -23.63
N ALA A 59 -11.05 -17.66 -22.91
CA ALA A 59 -10.09 -17.10 -21.97
C ALA A 59 -9.02 -16.25 -22.67
N PHE A 60 -8.55 -16.66 -23.85
CA PHE A 60 -7.62 -15.90 -24.71
C PHE A 60 -8.26 -14.61 -25.25
N ALA A 61 -9.54 -14.66 -25.64
CA ALA A 61 -10.28 -13.49 -26.10
C ALA A 61 -10.52 -12.48 -24.98
N ALA A 62 -10.73 -12.96 -23.74
CA ALA A 62 -10.92 -12.13 -22.57
C ALA A 62 -9.68 -11.28 -22.23
N LYS A 63 -8.47 -11.81 -22.48
CA LYS A 63 -7.23 -11.08 -22.25
C LYS A 63 -6.17 -11.46 -23.29
N PRO A 64 -5.79 -10.55 -24.22
CA PRO A 64 -4.68 -10.82 -25.12
C PRO A 64 -3.38 -10.94 -24.32
N PHE A 65 -2.60 -11.96 -24.62
CA PHE A 65 -1.31 -12.20 -23.97
C PHE A 65 -0.26 -11.22 -24.50
N LYS A 66 0.62 -10.75 -23.62
CA LYS A 66 1.88 -10.16 -24.07
C LYS A 66 2.66 -11.26 -24.79
N ARG A 67 3.25 -10.97 -25.95
CA ARG A 67 3.99 -11.97 -26.76
C ARG A 67 5.04 -12.75 -25.94
N SER A 68 5.66 -12.10 -24.96
CA SER A 68 6.64 -12.69 -24.04
C SER A 68 6.08 -13.74 -23.08
N GLU A 69 4.79 -13.69 -22.75
CA GLU A 69 4.14 -14.63 -21.82
C GLU A 69 3.45 -15.80 -22.53
N LEU A 70 3.37 -15.78 -23.86
CA LEU A 70 2.55 -16.71 -24.63
C LEU A 70 3.01 -18.17 -24.41
N PHE A 71 4.32 -18.43 -24.45
CA PHE A 71 4.87 -19.79 -24.34
C PHE A 71 4.71 -20.40 -22.94
N SER A 72 4.76 -19.60 -21.87
CA SER A 72 4.63 -20.11 -20.50
C SER A 72 3.17 -20.32 -20.08
N THR A 73 2.25 -19.52 -20.63
CA THR A 73 0.87 -19.49 -20.16
C THR A 73 -0.09 -20.34 -21.00
N LEU A 74 0.24 -20.57 -22.26
CA LEU A 74 -0.56 -21.41 -23.15
C LEU A 74 -0.69 -22.87 -22.65
N PRO A 75 0.39 -23.58 -22.24
CA PRO A 75 0.24 -24.96 -21.75
C PRO A 75 -0.56 -25.03 -20.44
N LEU A 76 -0.38 -24.05 -19.55
CA LEU A 76 -1.14 -23.95 -18.30
C LEU A 76 -2.64 -23.71 -18.57
N GLY A 77 -2.94 -22.77 -19.46
CA GLY A 77 -4.32 -22.47 -19.86
C GLY A 77 -5.00 -23.66 -20.53
N LEU A 78 -4.29 -24.35 -21.44
CA LEU A 78 -4.78 -25.55 -22.10
C LEU A 78 -5.00 -26.71 -21.11
N GLY A 79 -4.07 -26.92 -20.17
CA GLY A 79 -4.17 -27.92 -19.12
C GLY A 79 -5.38 -27.68 -18.20
N LEU A 80 -5.59 -26.43 -17.76
CA LEU A 80 -6.76 -26.06 -16.96
C LEU A 80 -8.07 -26.18 -17.74
N ALA A 81 -8.08 -25.85 -19.03
CA ALA A 81 -9.25 -25.99 -19.90
C ALA A 81 -9.61 -27.48 -20.11
N LEU A 82 -8.60 -28.33 -20.32
CA LEU A 82 -8.76 -29.79 -20.40
C LEU A 82 -9.30 -30.34 -19.09
N LEU A 83 -8.72 -29.95 -17.95
CA LEU A 83 -9.18 -30.39 -16.64
C LEU A 83 -10.64 -29.97 -16.38
N GLY A 84 -10.99 -28.70 -16.64
CA GLY A 84 -12.37 -28.21 -16.47
C GLY A 84 -13.37 -28.94 -17.36
N THR A 85 -12.96 -29.26 -18.58
CA THR A 85 -13.76 -30.06 -19.53
C THR A 85 -13.95 -31.50 -19.04
N LEU A 86 -12.89 -32.11 -18.52
CA LEU A 86 -12.91 -33.48 -18.00
C LEU A 86 -13.80 -33.56 -16.75
N CYS A 87 -13.72 -32.57 -15.87
CA CYS A 87 -14.64 -32.42 -14.74
C CYS A 87 -16.09 -32.20 -15.22
N MET A 88 -16.33 -31.32 -16.18
CA MET A 88 -17.68 -31.12 -16.74
C MET A 88 -18.27 -32.43 -17.29
N HIS A 89 -17.46 -33.21 -18.01
CA HIS A 89 -17.89 -34.50 -18.57
C HIS A 89 -18.14 -35.54 -17.48
N ALA A 90 -17.23 -35.66 -16.50
CA ALA A 90 -17.39 -36.58 -15.38
C ALA A 90 -18.64 -36.23 -14.53
N LEU A 91 -18.87 -34.95 -14.23
CA LEU A 91 -20.05 -34.53 -13.47
C LEU A 91 -21.35 -34.70 -14.27
N SER A 92 -21.34 -34.42 -15.57
CA SER A 92 -22.55 -34.56 -16.41
C SER A 92 -22.95 -36.03 -16.65
N THR A 93 -21.97 -36.95 -16.64
CA THR A 93 -22.21 -38.40 -16.74
C THR A 93 -22.57 -39.03 -15.39
N ALA A 94 -21.95 -38.60 -14.28
CA ALA A 94 -22.21 -39.13 -12.95
C ALA A 94 -23.55 -38.66 -12.34
N THR A 95 -24.00 -37.45 -12.66
CA THR A 95 -25.21 -36.86 -12.07
C THR A 95 -26.19 -36.40 -13.15
N HIS A 96 -26.97 -37.34 -13.68
CA HIS A 96 -28.04 -37.03 -14.64
C HIS A 96 -29.02 -35.95 -14.12
N ALA A 97 -29.15 -35.81 -12.80
CA ALA A 97 -30.02 -34.82 -12.18
C ALA A 97 -29.53 -33.36 -12.32
N TYR A 98 -28.23 -33.11 -12.49
CA TYR A 98 -27.69 -31.73 -12.38
C TYR A 98 -26.56 -31.40 -13.39
N PRO A 99 -26.85 -31.40 -14.71
CA PRO A 99 -25.87 -31.04 -15.75
C PRO A 99 -25.31 -29.61 -15.61
N TRP A 100 -25.99 -28.75 -14.84
CA TRP A 100 -25.59 -27.37 -14.58
C TRP A 100 -24.32 -27.26 -13.72
N PHE A 101 -24.02 -28.23 -12.85
CA PHE A 101 -22.79 -28.19 -12.05
C PHE A 101 -21.54 -28.35 -12.91
N GLY A 102 -21.57 -29.24 -13.90
CA GLY A 102 -20.46 -29.40 -14.84
C GLY A 102 -20.16 -28.12 -15.62
N LEU A 103 -21.21 -27.42 -16.07
CA LEU A 103 -21.10 -26.12 -16.73
C LEU A 103 -20.55 -25.03 -15.79
N GLY A 104 -20.96 -25.04 -14.52
CA GLY A 104 -20.42 -24.16 -13.50
C GLY A 104 -18.92 -24.36 -13.28
N VAL A 105 -18.47 -25.61 -13.16
CA VAL A 105 -17.03 -25.94 -13.04
C VAL A 105 -16.25 -25.49 -14.27
N TYR A 106 -16.80 -25.69 -15.46
CA TYR A 106 -16.19 -25.21 -16.70
C TYR A 106 -16.12 -23.67 -16.76
N GLY A 107 -17.16 -22.95 -16.34
CA GLY A 107 -17.10 -21.50 -16.24
C GLY A 107 -16.13 -21.00 -15.15
N LEU A 108 -15.94 -21.75 -14.06
CA LEU A 108 -14.89 -21.46 -13.06
C LEU A 108 -13.49 -21.55 -13.69
N THR A 109 -13.19 -22.59 -14.48
CA THR A 109 -11.86 -22.72 -15.10
C THR A 109 -11.58 -21.60 -16.09
N VAL A 110 -12.57 -21.22 -16.91
CA VAL A 110 -12.46 -20.06 -17.81
C VAL A 110 -12.15 -18.79 -17.02
N GLY A 111 -12.85 -18.53 -15.91
CA GLY A 111 -12.59 -17.35 -15.09
C GLY A 111 -11.27 -17.40 -14.33
N ILE A 112 -10.77 -18.57 -13.92
CA ILE A 112 -9.44 -18.72 -13.32
C ILE A 112 -8.36 -18.37 -14.34
N ILE A 113 -8.46 -18.90 -15.57
CA ILE A 113 -7.51 -18.61 -16.66
C ILE A 113 -7.57 -17.11 -17.01
N ALA A 114 -8.78 -16.57 -17.15
CA ALA A 114 -9.00 -15.16 -17.43
C ALA A 114 -8.62 -14.24 -16.26
N GLY A 115 -8.48 -14.76 -15.04
CA GLY A 115 -8.18 -14.02 -13.81
C GLY A 115 -6.77 -14.19 -13.27
N ARG A 116 -5.85 -14.86 -13.99
CA ARG A 116 -4.53 -15.26 -13.48
C ARG A 116 -3.65 -14.12 -12.95
N ASP A 117 -3.84 -12.90 -13.43
CA ASP A 117 -3.11 -11.69 -13.03
C ASP A 117 -3.83 -10.85 -11.97
N LEU A 118 -5.06 -11.22 -11.61
CA LEU A 118 -5.86 -10.45 -10.67
C LEU A 118 -5.45 -10.77 -9.24
N LYS A 119 -5.47 -9.74 -8.38
CA LYS A 119 -5.14 -9.84 -6.96
C LYS A 119 -6.39 -9.55 -6.11
N GLY A 120 -6.36 -9.96 -4.85
CA GLY A 120 -7.44 -9.69 -3.89
C GLY A 120 -8.77 -10.36 -4.25
N TYR A 121 -9.89 -9.67 -3.98
CA TYR A 121 -11.24 -10.24 -4.13
C TYR A 121 -11.59 -10.63 -5.58
N GLN A 122 -11.02 -9.96 -6.57
CA GLN A 122 -11.28 -10.22 -8.00
C GLN A 122 -10.87 -11.65 -8.40
N ARG A 123 -9.85 -12.22 -7.74
CA ARG A 123 -9.40 -13.61 -7.99
C ARG A 123 -10.48 -14.65 -7.70
N PHE A 124 -11.40 -14.35 -6.79
CA PHE A 124 -12.51 -15.24 -6.43
C PHE A 124 -13.81 -14.82 -7.11
N ALA A 125 -14.07 -13.51 -7.20
CA ALA A 125 -15.30 -13.00 -7.79
C ALA A 125 -15.39 -13.27 -9.30
N LEU A 126 -14.28 -13.20 -10.04
CA LEU A 126 -14.27 -13.41 -11.48
C LEU A 126 -14.64 -14.86 -11.87
N PRO A 127 -13.99 -15.92 -11.34
CA PRO A 127 -14.41 -17.30 -11.60
C PRO A 127 -15.88 -17.55 -11.28
N LEU A 128 -16.36 -17.04 -10.14
CA LEU A 128 -17.75 -17.24 -9.73
C LEU A 128 -18.74 -16.58 -10.70
N ALA A 129 -18.44 -15.36 -11.14
CA ALA A 129 -19.27 -14.64 -12.10
C ALA A 129 -19.25 -15.31 -13.48
N THR A 130 -18.09 -15.80 -13.95
CA THR A 130 -18.01 -16.55 -15.21
C THR A 130 -18.73 -17.89 -15.13
N ALA A 131 -18.68 -18.58 -13.99
CA ALA A 131 -19.45 -19.81 -13.76
C ALA A 131 -20.96 -19.58 -13.88
N LEU A 132 -21.47 -18.53 -13.21
CA LEU A 132 -22.89 -18.20 -13.21
C LEU A 132 -23.37 -17.75 -14.59
N THR A 133 -22.59 -16.91 -15.28
CA THR A 133 -22.92 -16.45 -16.64
C THR A 133 -22.79 -17.55 -17.68
N MET A 134 -21.89 -18.52 -17.51
CA MET A 134 -21.78 -19.71 -18.36
C MET A 134 -23.05 -20.57 -18.27
N VAL A 135 -23.52 -20.85 -17.05
CA VAL A 135 -24.77 -21.60 -16.81
C VAL A 135 -25.96 -20.86 -17.45
N LEU A 136 -26.03 -19.55 -17.25
CA LEU A 136 -27.07 -18.70 -17.85
C LEU A 136 -26.98 -18.71 -19.39
N ALA A 137 -25.79 -18.60 -19.97
CA ALA A 137 -25.58 -18.61 -21.41
C ALA A 137 -26.04 -19.93 -22.05
N THR A 138 -25.71 -21.07 -21.42
CA THR A 138 -26.20 -22.37 -21.88
C THR A 138 -27.71 -22.52 -21.73
N TRP A 139 -28.30 -21.98 -20.66
CA TRP A 139 -29.76 -22.00 -20.48
C TRP A 139 -30.47 -21.16 -21.56
N VAL A 140 -29.94 -19.97 -21.87
CA VAL A 140 -30.45 -19.11 -22.96
C VAL A 140 -30.32 -19.82 -24.30
N ASP A 141 -29.17 -20.41 -24.62
CA ASP A 141 -28.95 -21.14 -25.87
C ASP A 141 -29.95 -22.31 -26.04
N ARG A 142 -30.16 -23.12 -25.00
CA ARG A 142 -31.17 -24.21 -25.01
C ARG A 142 -32.59 -23.68 -25.22
N THR A 143 -32.93 -22.59 -24.55
CA THR A 143 -34.25 -21.96 -24.68
C THR A 143 -34.47 -21.41 -26.08
N PHE A 144 -33.43 -20.78 -26.64
CA PHE A 144 -33.42 -20.25 -27.99
C PHE A 144 -33.57 -21.37 -29.04
N ALA A 145 -32.86 -22.49 -28.85
CA ALA A 145 -32.98 -23.67 -29.69
C ALA A 145 -34.36 -24.34 -29.62
N ALA A 146 -35.01 -24.31 -28.45
CA ALA A 146 -36.33 -24.93 -28.26
C ALA A 146 -37.50 -24.05 -28.74
N ARG A 147 -37.39 -22.73 -28.62
CA ARG A 147 -38.52 -21.80 -28.86
C ARG A 147 -38.48 -21.08 -30.20
N LEU A 148 -37.31 -20.92 -30.79
CA LEU A 148 -37.19 -20.23 -32.07
C LEU A 148 -36.90 -21.25 -33.16
N PRO A 149 -37.84 -21.46 -34.12
CA PRO A 149 -37.59 -22.25 -35.32
C PRO A 149 -36.65 -21.52 -36.30
N LEU A 150 -35.72 -20.70 -35.78
CA LEU A 150 -34.65 -20.07 -36.56
C LEU A 150 -33.84 -21.11 -37.33
N THR A 151 -33.76 -22.35 -36.85
CA THR A 151 -33.13 -23.46 -37.58
C THR A 151 -33.85 -23.84 -38.87
N ASP A 152 -35.15 -23.57 -38.96
CA ASP A 152 -35.95 -23.99 -40.10
C ASP A 152 -35.92 -22.93 -41.22
N TYR A 153 -35.68 -21.66 -40.87
CA TYR A 153 -35.70 -20.54 -41.81
C TYR A 153 -34.32 -19.90 -42.05
N VAL A 154 -33.35 -20.08 -41.16
CA VAL A 154 -32.01 -19.49 -41.27
C VAL A 154 -31.00 -20.59 -41.60
N PRO A 155 -30.19 -20.43 -42.66
CA PRO A 155 -29.13 -21.38 -42.96
C PRO A 155 -28.21 -21.64 -41.77
N GLY A 156 -27.84 -22.91 -41.55
CA GLY A 156 -27.06 -23.33 -40.38
C GLY A 156 -25.75 -22.56 -40.19
N PHE A 157 -25.11 -22.17 -41.30
CA PHE A 157 -23.86 -21.38 -41.28
C PHE A 157 -24.04 -19.94 -40.76
N VAL A 158 -25.27 -19.40 -40.76
CA VAL A 158 -25.60 -18.08 -40.17
C VAL A 158 -26.10 -18.26 -38.73
N ALA A 159 -26.94 -19.28 -38.49
CA ALA A 159 -27.50 -19.54 -37.18
C ALA A 159 -26.41 -19.91 -36.14
N ALA A 160 -25.41 -20.70 -36.55
CA ALA A 160 -24.33 -21.15 -35.67
C ALA A 160 -23.44 -20.00 -35.12
N PRO A 161 -22.87 -19.10 -35.94
CA PRO A 161 -22.11 -17.96 -35.41
C PRO A 161 -22.99 -17.00 -34.63
N LEU A 162 -24.27 -16.84 -34.98
CA LEU A 162 -25.19 -16.00 -34.20
C LEU A 162 -25.39 -16.55 -32.77
N ARG A 163 -25.67 -17.85 -32.63
CA ARG A 163 -25.76 -18.51 -31.31
C ARG A 163 -24.46 -18.39 -30.52
N GLY A 164 -23.34 -18.65 -31.18
CA GLY A 164 -22.01 -18.48 -30.61
C GLY A 164 -21.75 -17.05 -30.14
N ALA A 165 -22.18 -16.04 -30.90
CA ALA A 165 -22.06 -14.63 -30.54
C ALA A 165 -22.86 -14.30 -29.29
N VAL A 166 -24.13 -14.72 -29.23
CA VAL A 166 -25.00 -14.54 -28.05
C VAL A 166 -24.39 -15.20 -26.82
N PHE A 167 -23.87 -16.42 -26.97
CA PHE A 167 -23.19 -17.14 -25.91
C PHE A 167 -21.94 -16.39 -25.41
N GLY A 168 -21.07 -15.97 -26.34
CA GLY A 168 -19.86 -15.19 -26.02
C GLY A 168 -20.19 -13.86 -25.34
N PHE A 169 -21.24 -13.17 -25.80
CA PHE A 169 -21.74 -11.95 -25.19
C PHE A 169 -22.17 -12.17 -23.74
N LEU A 170 -22.98 -13.21 -23.46
CA LEU A 170 -23.43 -13.52 -22.10
C LEU A 170 -22.26 -13.89 -21.17
N VAL A 171 -21.31 -14.69 -21.65
CA VAL A 171 -20.07 -15.00 -20.89
C VAL A 171 -19.26 -13.73 -20.62
N SER A 172 -19.24 -12.78 -21.56
CA SER A 172 -18.52 -11.51 -21.38
C SER A 172 -19.08 -10.63 -20.26
N ILE A 173 -20.37 -10.79 -19.91
CA ILE A 173 -20.98 -10.11 -18.74
C ILE A 173 -20.31 -10.61 -17.45
N GLY A 174 -20.01 -11.90 -17.33
CA GLY A 174 -19.30 -12.44 -16.16
C GLY A 174 -17.89 -11.88 -16.02
N LEU A 175 -17.30 -11.50 -17.16
CA LEU A 175 -15.98 -10.88 -17.21
C LEU A 175 -15.97 -9.39 -16.82
N VAL A 176 -17.15 -8.75 -16.67
CA VAL A 176 -17.26 -7.37 -16.15
C VAL A 176 -16.53 -7.23 -14.81
N VAL A 177 -16.56 -8.27 -13.96
CA VAL A 177 -15.91 -8.29 -12.65
C VAL A 177 -14.40 -8.04 -12.74
N ARG A 178 -13.77 -8.34 -13.87
CA ARG A 178 -12.35 -8.03 -14.12
C ARG A 178 -12.08 -6.53 -14.24
N GLN A 179 -13.04 -5.77 -14.77
CA GLN A 179 -12.95 -4.33 -15.00
C GLN A 179 -13.49 -3.51 -13.82
N LEU A 180 -14.27 -4.15 -12.95
CA LEU A 180 -14.71 -3.58 -11.68
C LEU A 180 -13.55 -3.62 -10.70
N ARG A 181 -12.87 -2.49 -10.48
CA ARG A 181 -11.98 -2.33 -9.34
C ARG A 181 -12.74 -1.74 -8.19
N LEU A 182 -12.64 -2.41 -7.06
CA LEU A 182 -12.90 -1.83 -5.76
C LEU A 182 -11.71 -0.93 -5.47
N ALA A 183 -11.73 0.27 -6.04
CA ALA A 183 -10.74 1.30 -5.74
C ALA A 183 -10.92 1.63 -4.26
N ARG A 184 -9.98 1.15 -3.43
CA ARG A 184 -9.87 1.63 -2.08
C ARG A 184 -9.13 2.95 -2.17
N ASP A 185 -9.81 3.99 -1.75
CA ASP A 185 -9.22 5.30 -1.58
C ASP A 185 -8.04 5.19 -0.59
N PRO A 186 -6.79 5.47 -1.03
CA PRO A 186 -5.62 5.30 -0.18
C PRO A 186 -5.64 6.21 1.04
N VAL A 187 -6.24 7.40 0.94
CA VAL A 187 -6.39 8.34 2.05
C VAL A 187 -7.30 7.75 3.11
N LEU A 188 -8.47 7.22 2.72
CA LEU A 188 -9.40 6.61 3.67
C LEU A 188 -8.84 5.33 4.30
N VAL A 189 -8.04 4.55 3.55
CA VAL A 189 -7.36 3.37 4.09
C VAL A 189 -6.32 3.76 5.13
N GLU A 190 -5.54 4.81 4.89
CA GLU A 190 -4.52 5.26 5.83
C GLU A 190 -5.15 5.93 7.05
N TYR A 191 -6.19 6.75 6.87
CA TYR A 191 -6.96 7.31 7.98
C TYR A 191 -7.53 6.22 8.88
N ASP A 192 -8.16 5.19 8.32
CA ASP A 192 -8.70 4.08 9.11
C ASP A 192 -7.64 3.31 9.90
N ARG A 193 -6.37 3.34 9.47
CA ARG A 193 -5.26 2.73 10.23
C ARG A 193 -4.82 3.58 11.41
N ILE A 194 -4.87 4.91 11.30
CA ILE A 194 -4.29 5.83 12.30
C ILE A 194 -5.32 6.50 13.19
N LYS A 195 -6.62 6.50 12.84
CA LYS A 195 -7.66 7.26 13.55
C LYS A 195 -7.78 6.93 15.04
N ASP A 196 -7.50 5.68 15.43
CA ASP A 196 -7.59 5.24 16.82
C ASP A 196 -6.35 5.70 17.63
N ASP A 197 -5.24 6.01 16.95
CA ASP A 197 -4.04 6.55 17.57
C ASP A 197 -4.13 8.08 17.74
N LEU A 198 -4.81 8.77 16.82
CA LEU A 198 -4.96 10.23 16.83
C LEU A 198 -5.88 10.68 17.98
N ALA A 199 -5.36 11.49 18.90
CA ALA A 199 -6.12 12.00 20.04
C ALA A 199 -6.19 13.53 20.07
N GLY A 200 -7.18 14.05 20.80
CA GLY A 200 -7.38 15.48 21.02
C GLY A 200 -7.59 16.26 19.72
N GLU A 201 -7.12 17.51 19.72
CA GLU A 201 -7.30 18.49 18.64
C GLU A 201 -6.76 18.02 17.29
N MET A 202 -5.62 17.30 17.26
CA MET A 202 -5.07 16.75 16.01
C MET A 202 -6.03 15.71 15.38
N GLY A 203 -6.68 14.88 16.22
CA GLY A 203 -7.69 13.93 15.77
C GLY A 203 -8.93 14.63 15.21
N GLU A 204 -9.39 15.69 15.87
CA GLU A 204 -10.53 16.51 15.41
C GLU A 204 -10.24 17.18 14.07
N LEU A 205 -9.06 17.79 13.92
CA LEU A 205 -8.64 18.44 12.68
C LEU A 205 -8.49 17.45 11.53
N THR A 206 -7.87 16.29 11.80
CA THR A 206 -7.70 15.25 10.79
C THR A 206 -9.05 14.69 10.35
N ALA A 207 -9.98 14.47 11.28
CA ALA A 207 -11.34 14.04 10.96
C ALA A 207 -12.08 15.09 10.10
N GLY A 208 -11.98 16.38 10.45
CA GLY A 208 -12.54 17.47 9.65
C GLY A 208 -11.94 17.55 8.24
N ALA A 209 -10.62 17.33 8.12
CA ALA A 209 -9.92 17.28 6.83
C ALA A 209 -10.40 16.10 5.96
N ILE A 210 -10.63 14.92 6.56
CA ILE A 210 -11.18 13.76 5.85
C ILE A 210 -12.60 14.01 5.35
N VAL A 211 -13.46 14.65 6.15
CA VAL A 211 -14.81 15.03 5.70
C VAL A 211 -14.74 15.99 4.51
N THR A 212 -13.83 16.96 4.56
CA THR A 212 -13.62 17.92 3.45
C THR A 212 -13.07 17.22 2.20
N TYR A 213 -12.12 16.31 2.37
CA TYR A 213 -11.57 15.47 1.31
C TYR A 213 -12.66 14.63 0.61
N GLU A 214 -13.53 13.96 1.38
CA GLU A 214 -14.64 13.18 0.82
C GLU A 214 -15.59 14.06 0.02
N ARG A 215 -15.89 15.29 0.50
CA ARG A 215 -16.72 16.26 -0.22
C ARG A 215 -16.08 16.75 -1.52
N ILE A 216 -14.78 17.01 -1.54
CA ILE A 216 -14.03 17.36 -2.76
C ILE A 216 -14.15 16.22 -3.78
N ASN A 217 -13.90 14.98 -3.35
CA ASN A 217 -13.97 13.82 -4.21
C ASN A 217 -15.39 13.54 -4.74
N GLU A 218 -16.43 13.75 -3.93
CA GLU A 218 -17.82 13.68 -4.36
C GLU A 218 -18.12 14.75 -5.42
N ALA A 219 -17.76 16.01 -5.17
CA ALA A 219 -17.98 17.10 -6.11
C ALA A 219 -17.23 16.90 -7.45
N LEU A 220 -16.02 16.33 -7.41
CA LEU A 220 -15.24 15.98 -8.60
C LEU A 220 -15.86 14.81 -9.39
N ARG A 221 -16.45 13.81 -8.69
CA ARG A 221 -17.16 12.70 -9.34
C ARG A 221 -18.44 13.15 -10.01
N ASP A 222 -19.21 14.02 -9.38
CA ASP A 222 -20.42 14.58 -9.97
C ASP A 222 -20.09 15.38 -11.24
N ARG A 223 -18.96 16.10 -11.22
CA ARG A 223 -18.44 16.84 -12.38
C ARG A 223 -18.04 15.91 -13.53
N SER A 224 -17.33 14.81 -13.26
CA SER A 224 -16.96 13.84 -14.31
C SER A 224 -18.15 13.11 -14.90
N ALA A 225 -19.16 12.81 -14.09
CA ALA A 225 -20.44 12.25 -14.56
C ALA A 225 -21.17 13.19 -15.52
N ASN A 226 -21.07 14.51 -15.30
CA ASN A 226 -21.69 15.55 -16.11
C ASN A 226 -20.88 15.95 -17.36
N ARG A 227 -20.02 15.06 -17.88
CA ARG A 227 -19.22 15.23 -19.12
C ARG A 227 -18.23 16.40 -19.11
N SER A 228 -17.82 16.86 -17.93
CA SER A 228 -16.63 17.72 -17.83
C SER A 228 -15.37 16.89 -18.03
N ALA A 229 -14.27 17.52 -18.45
CA ALA A 229 -12.97 16.85 -18.48
C ALA A 229 -12.64 16.30 -17.08
N ASP A 230 -12.14 15.06 -17.02
CA ASP A 230 -11.57 14.51 -15.80
C ASP A 230 -10.34 15.33 -15.41
N GLU A 231 -10.20 15.61 -14.10
CA GLU A 231 -9.12 16.44 -13.56
C GLU A 231 -8.24 15.59 -12.64
N PRO A 232 -7.44 14.66 -13.22
CA PRO A 232 -6.66 13.70 -12.46
C PRO A 232 -5.54 14.36 -11.66
N GLU A 233 -5.06 15.53 -12.09
CA GLU A 233 -4.00 16.28 -11.40
C GLU A 233 -4.50 16.85 -10.09
N LEU A 234 -5.67 17.49 -10.07
CA LEU A 234 -6.29 17.97 -8.84
C LEU A 234 -6.60 16.83 -7.87
N THR A 235 -7.17 15.74 -8.38
CA THR A 235 -7.46 14.57 -7.54
C THR A 235 -6.19 14.05 -6.87
N ARG A 236 -5.09 13.93 -7.64
CA ARG A 236 -3.79 13.48 -7.10
C ARG A 236 -3.17 14.50 -6.13
N GLY A 237 -3.27 15.79 -6.40
CA GLY A 237 -2.75 16.85 -5.52
C GLY A 237 -3.45 16.82 -4.16
N VAL A 238 -4.79 16.77 -4.17
CA VAL A 238 -5.60 16.66 -2.95
C VAL A 238 -5.33 15.35 -2.20
N GLU A 239 -5.21 14.23 -2.91
CA GLU A 239 -4.84 12.92 -2.32
C GLU A 239 -3.45 12.97 -1.66
N THR A 240 -2.47 13.54 -2.36
CA THR A 240 -1.09 13.66 -1.87
C THR A 240 -1.01 14.55 -0.63
N LEU A 241 -1.67 15.70 -0.65
CA LEU A 241 -1.76 16.59 0.52
C LEU A 241 -2.39 15.88 1.70
N MET A 242 -3.47 15.14 1.48
CA MET A 242 -4.19 14.49 2.59
C MET A 242 -3.37 13.32 3.18
N LEU A 243 -2.71 12.51 2.35
CA LEU A 243 -1.74 11.50 2.83
C LEU A 243 -0.62 12.14 3.64
N LYS A 244 -0.16 13.31 3.21
CA LYS A 244 0.84 14.12 3.91
C LYS A 244 0.32 14.57 5.29
N VAL A 245 -0.86 15.18 5.36
CA VAL A 245 -1.48 15.58 6.64
C VAL A 245 -1.64 14.39 7.59
N LEU A 246 -2.07 13.23 7.08
CA LEU A 246 -2.18 11.99 7.88
C LEU A 246 -0.82 11.52 8.42
N ALA A 247 0.23 11.57 7.59
CA ALA A 247 1.58 11.20 8.00
C ALA A 247 2.15 12.15 9.06
N LEU A 248 1.89 13.47 8.93
CA LEU A 248 2.25 14.46 9.93
C LEU A 248 1.49 14.23 11.24
N GLY A 249 0.18 13.99 11.17
CA GLY A 249 -0.66 13.67 12.32
C GLY A 249 -0.13 12.47 13.10
N LYS A 250 0.20 11.38 12.39
CA LYS A 250 0.78 10.18 12.98
C LYS A 250 2.11 10.44 13.68
N ARG A 251 3.05 11.10 13.01
CA ARG A 251 4.38 11.41 13.58
C ARG A 251 4.27 12.31 14.81
N TRP A 252 3.39 13.31 14.74
CA TRP A 252 3.15 14.19 15.88
C TRP A 252 2.59 13.41 17.09
N GLN A 253 1.64 12.52 16.85
CA GLN A 253 1.06 11.69 17.90
C GLN A 253 2.09 10.75 18.55
N GLU A 254 3.06 10.27 17.78
CA GLU A 254 4.20 9.51 18.31
C GLU A 254 5.08 10.37 19.23
N VAL A 255 5.39 11.61 18.83
CA VAL A 255 6.14 12.58 19.65
C VAL A 255 5.38 12.95 20.92
N GLU A 256 4.08 13.24 20.82
CA GLU A 256 3.23 13.60 21.97
C GLU A 256 3.13 12.43 22.96
N ARG A 257 2.97 11.20 22.46
CA ARG A 257 2.95 10.01 23.32
C ARG A 257 4.26 9.85 24.09
N GLU A 258 5.39 10.08 23.46
CA GLU A 258 6.70 10.01 24.15
C GLU A 258 6.88 11.16 25.14
N ALA A 259 6.52 12.39 24.75
CA ALA A 259 6.57 13.56 25.62
C ALA A 259 5.66 13.38 26.85
N SER A 260 4.48 12.77 26.70
CA SER A 260 3.53 12.52 27.80
C SER A 260 4.06 11.56 28.86
N ARG A 261 5.03 10.68 28.52
CA ARG A 261 5.71 9.81 29.49
C ARG A 261 6.63 10.60 30.43
N THR A 262 7.08 11.77 29.98
CA THR A 262 8.01 12.63 30.72
C THR A 262 7.29 13.89 31.17
N SER A 263 6.78 13.92 32.41
CA SER A 263 6.07 15.11 32.87
C SER A 263 7.03 16.29 33.11
N ALA A 264 6.78 17.42 32.44
CA ALA A 264 7.54 18.66 32.65
C ALA A 264 7.51 19.10 34.12
N ALA A 265 6.40 18.89 34.81
CA ALA A 265 6.25 19.20 36.23
C ALA A 265 7.20 18.36 37.11
N ALA A 266 7.32 17.05 36.87
CA ALA A 266 8.27 16.22 37.61
C ALA A 266 9.73 16.57 37.30
N LEU A 267 10.06 16.91 36.05
CA LEU A 267 11.39 17.38 35.70
C LEU A 267 11.72 18.70 36.42
N SER A 268 10.80 19.66 36.43
CA SER A 268 10.96 20.91 37.17
C SER A 268 11.18 20.66 38.67
N GLY A 269 10.34 19.83 39.29
CA GLY A 269 10.50 19.49 40.71
C GLY A 269 11.84 18.85 41.03
N ARG A 270 12.35 17.96 40.15
CA ARG A 270 13.69 17.37 40.30
C ARG A 270 14.82 18.39 40.12
N VAL A 271 14.65 19.38 39.24
CA VAL A 271 15.61 20.49 39.11
C VAL A 271 15.64 21.30 40.41
N ASP A 272 14.49 21.62 40.98
CA ASP A 272 14.38 22.36 42.24
C ASP A 272 15.00 21.57 43.42
N GLU A 273 14.76 20.26 43.48
CA GLU A 273 15.41 19.37 44.45
C GLU A 273 16.94 19.34 44.31
N LEU A 274 17.46 19.31 43.08
CA LEU A 274 18.91 19.36 42.83
C LEU A 274 19.49 20.72 43.17
N ASP A 275 18.80 21.83 42.89
CA ASP A 275 19.22 23.17 43.29
C ASP A 275 19.33 23.28 44.83
N ALA A 276 18.38 22.71 45.57
CA ALA A 276 18.47 22.63 47.03
C ALA A 276 19.66 21.77 47.51
N LYS A 277 19.96 20.65 46.84
CA LYS A 277 21.13 19.80 47.16
C LYS A 277 22.46 20.49 46.83
N VAL A 278 22.54 21.23 45.73
CA VAL A 278 23.73 22.04 45.38
C VAL A 278 23.99 23.09 46.45
N ALA A 279 22.94 23.76 46.95
CA ALA A 279 23.06 24.76 48.01
C ALA A 279 23.47 24.17 49.37
N ALA A 280 23.02 22.95 49.69
CA ALA A 280 23.33 22.28 50.95
C ALA A 280 24.67 21.51 50.94
N ALA A 281 25.25 21.21 49.77
CA ALA A 281 26.46 20.41 49.65
C ALA A 281 27.72 21.16 50.10
N THR A 282 28.40 20.62 51.12
CA THR A 282 29.67 21.16 51.62
C THR A 282 30.89 20.60 50.89
N ASP A 283 30.80 19.40 50.32
CA ASP A 283 31.86 18.79 49.52
C ASP A 283 31.88 19.35 48.09
N PRO A 284 33.00 19.94 47.62
CA PRO A 284 33.11 20.48 46.27
C PRO A 284 32.90 19.44 45.17
N VAL A 285 33.26 18.17 45.39
CA VAL A 285 33.10 17.12 44.37
C VAL A 285 31.63 16.76 44.21
N ALA A 286 30.93 16.46 45.31
CA ALA A 286 29.49 16.20 45.29
C ALA A 286 28.69 17.37 44.69
N ARG A 287 29.03 18.61 45.07
CA ARG A 287 28.38 19.81 44.51
C ARG A 287 28.50 19.87 42.99
N ARG A 288 29.70 19.63 42.44
CA ARG A 288 29.93 19.62 40.98
C ARG A 288 29.11 18.53 40.28
N GLN A 289 28.97 17.36 40.88
CA GLN A 289 28.15 16.28 40.32
C GLN A 289 26.66 16.64 40.32
N TYR A 290 26.16 17.27 41.38
CA TYR A 290 24.78 17.77 41.41
C TYR A 290 24.53 18.89 40.39
N GLU A 291 25.48 19.79 40.19
CA GLU A 291 25.42 20.82 39.14
C GLU A 291 25.33 20.18 37.75
N MET A 292 26.16 19.18 37.45
CA MET A 292 26.11 18.45 36.18
C MET A 292 24.77 17.74 35.97
N ALA A 293 24.25 17.06 37.00
CA ALA A 293 22.95 16.40 36.93
C ALA A 293 21.80 17.40 36.73
N ARG A 294 21.86 18.56 37.40
CA ARG A 294 20.88 19.62 37.26
C ARG A 294 20.88 20.20 35.85
N ASP A 295 22.06 20.47 35.30
CA ASP A 295 22.19 21.06 33.97
C ASP A 295 21.70 20.09 32.87
N ALA A 296 21.90 18.78 33.07
CA ALA A 296 21.30 17.74 32.24
C ALA A 296 19.75 17.75 32.34
N LEU A 297 19.17 17.80 33.54
CA LEU A 297 17.71 17.87 33.71
C LEU A 297 17.11 19.18 33.16
N ARG A 298 17.81 20.31 33.29
CA ARG A 298 17.39 21.59 32.68
C ARG A 298 17.37 21.51 31.17
N SER A 299 18.34 20.81 30.58
CA SER A 299 18.37 20.55 29.13
C SER A 299 17.17 19.70 28.71
N GLN A 300 16.86 18.62 29.44
CA GLN A 300 15.65 17.82 29.20
C GLN A 300 14.36 18.63 29.33
N LEU A 301 14.23 19.47 30.36
CA LEU A 301 13.06 20.34 30.55
C LEU A 301 12.89 21.33 29.38
N LYS A 302 14.01 21.89 28.89
CA LYS A 302 14.01 22.76 27.70
C LYS A 302 13.51 22.01 26.46
N TYR A 303 13.87 20.75 26.28
CA TYR A 303 13.34 19.94 25.17
C TYR A 303 11.84 19.68 25.31
N VAL A 304 11.36 19.26 26.48
CA VAL A 304 9.91 18.99 26.71
C VAL A 304 9.07 20.25 26.51
N THR A 305 9.53 21.40 26.99
CA THR A 305 8.84 22.70 26.75
C THR A 305 8.92 23.14 25.29
N GLY A 306 10.02 22.83 24.61
CA GLY A 306 10.17 22.99 23.16
C GLY A 306 9.16 22.18 22.36
N ILE A 307 8.87 20.94 22.77
CA ILE A 307 7.84 20.09 22.15
C ILE A 307 6.46 20.77 22.21
N ALA A 308 6.06 21.33 23.36
CA ALA A 308 4.79 22.04 23.47
C ALA A 308 4.69 23.24 22.50
N THR A 309 5.78 23.98 22.28
CA THR A 309 5.79 25.07 21.29
C THR A 309 5.70 24.52 19.85
N SER A 310 6.37 23.40 19.58
CA SER A 310 6.28 22.73 18.29
C SER A 310 4.87 22.19 18.02
N ARG A 311 4.14 21.76 19.06
CA ARG A 311 2.73 21.34 18.99
C ARG A 311 1.86 22.42 18.37
N GLU A 312 1.91 23.61 18.95
CA GLU A 312 1.10 24.75 18.50
C GLU A 312 1.41 25.11 17.03
N ARG A 313 2.68 25.04 16.64
CA ARG A 313 3.10 25.30 15.24
C ARG A 313 2.57 24.23 14.28
N VAL A 314 2.60 22.95 14.69
CA VAL A 314 2.07 21.85 13.88
C VAL A 314 0.56 21.97 13.72
N LEU A 315 -0.16 22.26 14.81
CA LEU A 315 -1.61 22.47 14.76
C LEU A 315 -1.99 23.65 13.87
N ALA A 316 -1.30 24.79 14.02
CA ALA A 316 -1.52 25.96 13.16
C ALA A 316 -1.31 25.63 11.67
N ARG A 317 -0.32 24.80 11.33
CA ARG A 317 -0.10 24.33 9.95
C ARG A 317 -1.23 23.43 9.46
N VAL A 318 -1.69 22.48 10.28
CA VAL A 318 -2.82 21.60 9.93
C VAL A 318 -4.10 22.40 9.70
N HIS A 319 -4.35 23.44 10.51
CA HIS A 319 -5.42 24.41 10.25
C HIS A 319 -5.25 25.11 8.89
N GLY A 320 -4.03 25.52 8.53
CA GLY A 320 -3.72 26.07 7.22
C GLY A 320 -4.03 25.11 6.08
N TYR A 321 -3.65 23.83 6.23
CA TYR A 321 -3.94 22.79 5.23
C TYR A 321 -5.43 22.52 5.09
N LEU A 322 -6.17 22.50 6.21
CA LEU A 322 -7.63 22.37 6.19
C LEU A 322 -8.28 23.54 5.45
N ALA A 323 -7.84 24.77 5.70
CA ALA A 323 -8.35 25.95 5.01
C ALA A 323 -8.09 25.89 3.49
N VAL A 324 -6.94 25.34 3.06
CA VAL A 324 -6.67 25.12 1.63
C VAL A 324 -7.58 24.05 1.04
N LEU A 325 -7.80 22.93 1.73
CA LEU A 325 -8.76 21.91 1.28
C LEU A 325 -10.19 22.49 1.16
N GLU A 326 -10.62 23.29 2.12
CA GLU A 326 -11.91 23.98 2.06
C GLU A 326 -11.97 24.96 0.89
N ARG A 327 -10.88 25.70 0.62
CA ARG A 327 -10.78 26.58 -0.56
C ARG A 327 -10.87 25.79 -1.87
N VAL A 328 -10.19 24.63 -1.97
CA VAL A 328 -10.30 23.72 -3.12
C VAL A 328 -11.73 23.23 -3.28
N HIS A 329 -12.38 22.81 -2.19
CA HIS A 329 -13.76 22.36 -2.21
C HIS A 329 -14.71 23.44 -2.74
N LEU A 330 -14.59 24.67 -2.23
CA LEU A 330 -15.38 25.81 -2.70
C LEU A 330 -15.10 26.14 -4.17
N ALA A 331 -13.85 26.07 -4.62
CA ALA A 331 -13.51 26.25 -6.03
C ALA A 331 -14.18 25.18 -6.90
N VAL A 332 -14.05 23.89 -6.54
CA VAL A 332 -14.68 22.78 -7.26
C VAL A 332 -16.20 22.97 -7.36
N LEU A 333 -16.86 23.38 -6.27
CA LEU A 333 -18.30 23.66 -6.25
C LEU A 333 -18.68 24.86 -7.13
N ASN A 334 -17.94 25.97 -7.07
CA ASN A 334 -18.21 27.16 -7.87
C ASN A 334 -18.18 26.85 -9.38
N HIS A 335 -17.27 25.97 -9.80
CA HIS A 335 -17.13 25.58 -11.20
C HIS A 335 -18.09 24.49 -11.68
N GLN A 336 -18.97 23.95 -10.83
CA GLN A 336 -20.08 23.11 -11.30
C GLN A 336 -21.09 23.90 -12.17
N GLY A 337 -21.04 25.25 -12.12
CA GLY A 337 -22.05 26.12 -12.72
C GLY A 337 -21.93 26.46 -14.22
N ALA A 338 -20.76 26.77 -14.80
CA ALA A 338 -20.75 27.25 -16.21
C ALA A 338 -19.44 27.30 -17.03
N ASP A 339 -18.22 27.09 -16.51
CA ASP A 339 -17.01 27.25 -17.34
C ASP A 339 -15.91 26.24 -17.00
N THR A 340 -15.75 25.22 -17.87
CA THR A 340 -14.66 24.23 -17.75
C THR A 340 -13.29 24.83 -18.09
N ALA A 341 -13.25 25.80 -19.01
CA ALA A 341 -12.00 26.41 -19.47
C ALA A 341 -11.31 27.27 -18.39
N LYS A 342 -12.09 28.03 -17.60
CA LYS A 342 -11.54 28.85 -16.49
C LYS A 342 -11.16 28.04 -15.27
N PHE A 343 -11.62 26.80 -15.17
CA PHE A 343 -11.37 25.95 -14.02
C PHE A 343 -9.89 25.63 -13.84
N SER A 344 -9.22 25.24 -14.93
CA SER A 344 -7.79 24.91 -14.89
C SER A 344 -6.94 26.12 -14.49
N ASP A 345 -7.26 27.30 -15.02
CA ASP A 345 -6.57 28.56 -14.69
C ASP A 345 -6.75 28.94 -13.22
N GLU A 346 -7.95 28.77 -12.64
CA GLU A 346 -8.23 29.06 -11.23
C GLU A 346 -7.68 27.99 -10.27
N LEU A 347 -7.53 26.74 -10.74
CA LEU A 347 -6.94 25.65 -9.97
C LEU A 347 -5.41 25.68 -9.96
N SER A 348 -4.75 26.20 -10.99
CA SER A 348 -3.29 26.26 -11.04
C SER A 348 -2.66 26.87 -9.78
N PRO A 349 -3.08 28.05 -9.27
CA PRO A 349 -2.52 28.61 -8.03
C PRO A 349 -2.90 27.82 -6.77
N LEU A 350 -3.98 27.04 -6.83
CA LEU A 350 -4.35 26.12 -5.75
C LEU A 350 -3.44 24.90 -5.72
N LEU A 351 -3.11 24.33 -6.89
CA LEU A 351 -2.17 23.22 -7.02
C LEU A 351 -0.77 23.62 -6.59
N GLU A 352 -0.29 24.78 -7.02
CA GLU A 352 1.00 25.33 -6.58
C GLU A 352 1.01 25.52 -5.06
N SER A 353 -0.06 26.08 -4.49
CA SER A 353 -0.20 26.19 -3.03
C SER A 353 -0.21 24.84 -2.32
N ILE A 354 -0.78 23.79 -2.93
CA ILE A 354 -0.78 22.43 -2.37
C ILE A 354 0.64 21.84 -2.41
N ASP A 355 1.37 22.03 -3.51
CA ASP A 355 2.73 21.55 -3.68
C ASP A 355 3.70 22.24 -2.72
N ASP A 356 3.62 23.57 -2.60
CA ASP A 356 4.38 24.38 -1.64
C ASP A 356 4.12 23.91 -0.20
N MET A 357 2.84 23.76 0.16
CA MET A 357 2.44 23.23 1.46
C MET A 357 2.96 21.81 1.70
N GLY A 358 2.97 20.99 0.66
CA GLY A 358 3.55 19.66 0.69
C GLY A 358 5.06 19.71 1.00
N ALA A 359 5.80 20.63 0.41
CA ALA A 359 7.24 20.79 0.65
C ALA A 359 7.52 21.33 2.07
N GLU A 360 6.76 22.32 2.53
CA GLU A 360 6.85 22.82 3.91
C GLU A 360 6.59 21.70 4.94
N MET A 361 5.66 20.81 4.62
CA MET A 361 5.34 19.71 5.50
C MET A 361 6.46 18.68 5.58
N ASP A 362 7.15 18.40 4.47
CA ASP A 362 8.31 17.51 4.46
C ASP A 362 9.44 18.08 5.33
N ILE A 363 9.67 19.40 5.30
CA ILE A 363 10.60 20.12 6.19
C ILE A 363 10.17 20.00 7.65
N ALA A 364 8.89 20.24 7.94
CA ALA A 364 8.35 20.11 9.29
C ALA A 364 8.50 18.67 9.82
N SER A 365 8.26 17.69 8.96
CA SER A 365 8.37 16.28 9.30
C SER A 365 9.83 15.85 9.55
N ALA A 366 10.78 16.40 8.80
CA ALA A 366 12.21 16.19 9.04
C ALA A 366 12.66 16.81 10.37
N ALA A 367 12.23 18.04 10.67
CA ALA A 367 12.51 18.69 11.95
C ALA A 367 11.92 17.91 13.14
N LEU A 368 10.73 17.33 12.99
CA LEU A 368 10.14 16.45 14.02
C LEU A 368 10.93 15.15 14.19
N ALA A 369 11.45 14.58 13.10
CA ALA A 369 12.27 13.37 13.17
C ALA A 369 13.60 13.64 13.92
N GLU A 370 14.23 14.79 13.69
CA GLU A 370 15.43 15.22 14.42
C GLU A 370 15.15 15.39 15.91
N VAL A 371 14.04 16.05 16.28
CA VAL A 371 13.64 16.20 17.69
C VAL A 371 13.38 14.83 18.33
N ALA A 372 12.74 13.91 17.62
CA ALA A 372 12.50 12.56 18.11
C ALA A 372 13.81 11.78 18.34
N GLU A 373 14.77 11.90 17.41
CA GLU A 373 16.08 11.23 17.53
C GLU A 373 16.90 11.78 18.70
N VAL A 374 16.96 13.10 18.88
CA VAL A 374 17.67 13.72 20.03
C VAL A 374 17.05 13.27 21.36
N THR A 375 15.72 13.19 21.42
CA THR A 375 15.02 12.77 22.64
C THR A 375 15.26 11.29 22.98
N LEU A 376 15.43 10.43 21.96
CA LEU A 376 15.64 8.99 22.14
C LEU A 376 17.11 8.59 22.28
N GLY A 377 18.04 9.33 21.65
CA GLY A 377 19.47 9.01 21.61
C GLY A 377 20.24 9.45 22.85
N GLU A 378 19.75 10.46 23.57
CA GLU A 378 20.40 10.96 24.80
C GLU A 378 19.89 10.23 26.06
N SER A 379 19.67 8.91 25.94
CA SER A 379 19.78 8.05 27.11
C SER A 379 21.24 8.11 27.57
N ILE A 380 21.51 9.00 28.53
CA ILE A 380 22.78 9.11 29.24
C ILE A 380 23.33 7.69 29.42
N PRO A 381 24.57 7.38 28.99
CA PRO A 381 25.16 6.08 29.25
C PRO A 381 25.05 5.87 30.74
N THR A 382 24.15 4.98 31.15
CA THR A 382 24.02 4.57 32.54
C THR A 382 25.39 4.08 32.92
N ALA A 383 26.11 4.87 33.72
CA ALA A 383 27.35 4.43 34.32
C ALA A 383 27.10 3.01 34.84
N PRO A 384 27.97 2.03 34.52
CA PRO A 384 27.68 0.62 34.74
C PRO A 384 27.25 0.41 36.19
N THR A 385 25.95 0.24 36.38
CA THR A 385 25.31 0.10 37.70
C THR A 385 25.46 -1.35 38.20
N ASP A 386 26.15 -2.19 37.43
CA ASP A 386 26.50 -3.57 37.76
C ASP A 386 27.87 -3.71 38.43
N ALA A 387 28.53 -2.62 38.86
CA ALA A 387 29.53 -2.76 39.91
C ALA A 387 28.76 -3.15 41.19
N PRO A 388 28.90 -4.39 41.70
CA PRO A 388 28.29 -4.76 42.96
C PRO A 388 28.73 -3.73 43.99
N LEU A 389 27.83 -3.28 44.86
CA LEU A 389 28.22 -2.53 46.05
C LEU A 389 29.12 -3.46 46.89
N GLU A 390 30.41 -3.48 46.58
CA GLU A 390 31.43 -4.10 47.41
C GLU A 390 31.31 -3.43 48.77
N GLY A 391 30.95 -4.23 49.78
CA GLY A 391 30.93 -3.78 51.17
C GLY A 391 32.29 -3.19 51.55
N PRO A 392 32.37 -2.42 52.64
CA PRO A 392 33.63 -1.83 53.08
C PRO A 392 34.74 -2.90 53.10
N PRO A 393 35.91 -2.63 52.49
CA PRO A 393 36.93 -3.64 52.26
C PRO A 393 37.29 -4.32 53.58
N THR A 394 37.33 -5.64 53.57
CA THR A 394 37.65 -6.39 54.77
C THR A 394 39.08 -6.07 55.21
N ARG A 395 39.37 -6.19 56.52
CA ARG A 395 40.70 -5.92 57.08
C ARG A 395 41.83 -6.75 56.41
N ALA A 396 41.48 -7.85 55.75
CA ALA A 396 42.38 -8.66 54.95
C ALA A 396 42.72 -8.01 53.60
N GLU A 397 41.74 -7.42 52.92
CA GLU A 397 41.92 -6.71 51.65
C GLU A 397 42.71 -5.43 51.82
N MET A 398 42.44 -4.67 52.90
CA MET A 398 43.26 -3.49 53.23
C MET A 398 44.73 -3.85 53.48
N LYS A 399 45.01 -5.01 54.10
CA LYS A 399 46.39 -5.50 54.28
C LYS A 399 47.04 -5.91 52.96
N ALA A 400 46.29 -6.50 52.05
CA ALA A 400 46.78 -6.87 50.72
C ALA A 400 47.07 -5.63 49.85
N GLN A 401 46.22 -4.61 49.94
CA GLN A 401 46.42 -3.33 49.26
C GLN A 401 47.64 -2.57 49.80
N HIS A 402 47.82 -2.52 51.13
CA HIS A 402 49.03 -1.95 51.74
C HIS A 402 50.30 -2.72 51.38
N LYS A 403 50.22 -4.06 51.24
CA LYS A 403 51.36 -4.87 50.83
C LYS A 403 51.76 -4.61 49.37
N ARG A 404 50.79 -4.48 48.46
CA ARG A 404 51.04 -4.12 47.06
C ARG A 404 51.61 -2.71 46.92
N ALA A 405 51.07 -1.74 47.67
CA ALA A 405 51.60 -0.39 47.70
C ALA A 405 53.03 -0.32 48.28
N ALA A 406 53.40 -1.22 49.18
CA ALA A 406 54.76 -1.33 49.71
C ALA A 406 55.74 -2.01 48.73
N GLU A 407 55.25 -2.93 47.89
CA GLU A 407 56.05 -3.60 46.85
C GLU A 407 56.31 -2.68 45.64
N GLU A 408 55.42 -1.74 45.35
CA GLU A 408 55.54 -0.79 44.23
C GLU A 408 56.52 0.38 44.50
N ILE A 409 56.89 0.62 45.77
CA ILE A 409 57.84 1.69 46.16
C ILE A 409 59.30 1.17 46.24
N ALA A 410 59.55 -0.12 46.02
CA ALA A 410 60.91 -0.65 45.98
C ALA A 410 61.61 -0.28 44.65
N PRO A 411 62.71 0.48 44.66
CA PRO A 411 63.38 0.91 43.43
C PRO A 411 64.08 -0.27 42.76
N THR A 412 63.58 -0.65 41.58
CA THR A 412 64.28 -1.57 40.67
C THR A 412 65.47 -0.83 40.05
N SER A 413 66.66 -0.98 40.64
CA SER A 413 67.90 -0.75 39.92
C SER A 413 68.19 -1.97 39.04
N SER A 414 68.06 -1.82 37.74
CA SER A 414 68.78 -2.68 36.81
C SER A 414 69.16 -1.87 35.58
N GLU A 415 70.47 -1.65 35.47
CA GLU A 415 71.21 -1.54 34.23
C GLU A 415 70.58 -2.39 33.12
N ASP A 416 70.51 -1.89 31.89
CA ASP A 416 71.52 -2.22 30.87
C ASP A 416 71.04 -1.86 29.45
N LYS A 417 72.02 -1.51 28.61
CA LYS A 417 72.05 -1.58 27.14
C LYS A 417 71.13 -0.69 26.27
N ILE A 418 71.77 0.37 25.80
CA ILE A 418 71.56 1.02 24.51
C ILE A 418 71.98 0.05 23.38
N PRO A 419 71.18 -0.12 22.31
CA PRO A 419 71.72 -0.41 20.99
C PRO A 419 71.37 0.65 19.94
N ALA A 420 72.45 1.00 19.24
CA ALA A 420 72.63 1.64 17.95
C ALA A 420 71.43 1.83 16.99
N GLU A 421 71.35 3.07 16.51
CA GLU A 421 71.17 3.50 15.11
C GLU A 421 70.81 2.42 14.07
N GLY A 422 69.59 2.54 13.54
CA GLY A 422 69.13 1.87 12.34
C GLY A 422 68.40 2.87 11.44
N SER A 423 69.08 3.25 10.36
CA SER A 423 68.60 3.96 9.16
C SER A 423 67.16 3.60 8.77
N ASN A 424 66.32 4.61 8.54
CA ASN A 424 65.04 4.44 7.86
C ASN A 424 65.05 5.30 6.59
N ASP A 425 65.64 4.71 5.54
CA ASP A 425 65.42 5.08 4.15
C ASP A 425 63.96 4.81 3.77
N GLY A 426 63.35 5.71 2.99
CA GLY A 426 62.26 5.31 2.10
C GLY A 426 60.94 6.08 2.20
N GLU A 427 60.98 7.41 2.32
CA GLU A 427 59.96 8.28 1.74
C GLU A 427 59.87 8.07 0.22
N ALA A 428 59.10 7.08 -0.24
CA ALA A 428 58.89 6.88 -1.67
C ALA A 428 57.59 6.12 -2.02
N GLU A 429 56.45 6.41 -1.41
CA GLU A 429 55.18 5.80 -1.88
C GLU A 429 53.89 6.61 -1.70
N LEU A 430 53.97 7.95 -1.49
CA LEU A 430 52.78 8.81 -1.33
C LEU A 430 52.57 9.87 -2.43
N MET A 431 53.24 9.76 -3.59
CA MET A 431 53.02 10.64 -4.75
C MET A 431 52.65 9.88 -6.04
N LYS A 432 51.71 8.92 -5.98
CA LYS A 432 51.19 8.28 -7.21
C LYS A 432 49.68 8.09 -7.33
N SER A 433 48.85 8.57 -6.41
CA SER A 433 47.37 8.42 -6.54
C SER A 433 46.59 9.70 -6.78
N ALA A 434 47.23 10.81 -7.16
CA ALA A 434 46.56 12.06 -7.50
C ALA A 434 46.84 12.46 -8.95
N PHE A 435 46.46 11.58 -9.89
CA PHE A 435 46.06 11.95 -11.27
C PHE A 435 45.55 10.67 -11.95
N ASN A 436 44.25 10.44 -11.84
CA ASN A 436 43.39 9.82 -12.86
C ASN A 436 41.93 10.15 -12.56
#